data_AF-A0A222E6R3-F1
#
_entry.id   AF-A0A222E6R3-F1
#
_cell.length_a   1.000
_cell.length_b   1.000
_cell.length_c   1.000
_cell.angle_alpha   90.00
_cell.angle_beta   90.00
_cell.angle_gamma   90.00
#
_symmetry.space_group_name_H-M   'P 1'
#
loop_
_entity.id
_entity.type
_entity.pdbx_description
1 polymer ?
#
loop_
_entity_poly.entity_id
_entity_poly.type
_entity_poly.pdbx_seq_one_letter_code
_entity_poly.pdbx_strand_id
1 'polypeptide(L)' 'MTDEAHAQLRLVEASARHAEVVGVYLADMKAGADGPEPTHFREAFRRKGPSNYAHGKQAEL' A
#
# COMPACT_ATOMS: atom_id res chain seq x y z
N MET A 1 -3.93 10.51 8.95
CA MET A 1 -2.50 10.74 9.28
C MET A 1 -1.83 11.25 8.03
N THR A 2 -1.36 12.50 8.02
CA THR A 2 -0.70 13.15 6.87
C THR A 2 0.70 13.64 7.22
N ASP A 3 1.17 13.34 8.44
CA ASP A 3 2.47 13.78 8.94
C ASP A 3 3.55 12.76 8.56
N GLU A 4 4.63 13.27 7.98
CA GLU A 4 5.78 12.49 7.52
C GLU A 4 6.47 11.74 8.67
N ALA A 5 6.60 12.36 9.85
CA ALA A 5 7.25 11.73 11.00
C ALA A 5 6.47 10.48 11.44
N HIS A 6 5.15 10.56 11.42
CA HIS A 6 4.28 9.43 11.69
C HIS A 6 4.41 8.32 10.62
N ALA A 7 4.54 8.69 9.34
CA ALA A 7 4.74 7.71 8.27
C ALA A 7 6.06 6.95 8.44
N GLN A 8 7.15 7.66 8.77
CA GLN A 8 8.45 7.06 9.04
C GLN A 8 8.42 6.13 10.25
N LEU A 9 7.76 6.53 11.35
CA LEU A 9 7.58 5.66 12.51
C LEU A 9 6.87 4.35 12.14
N ARG A 10 5.78 4.44 11.37
CA ARG A 10 5.04 3.25 10.90
C ARG A 10 5.88 2.36 9.98
N LEU A 11 6.74 2.95 9.15
CA LEU A 11 7.69 2.18 8.34
C LEU A 11 8.65 1.37 9.22
N VAL A 12 9.20 1.97 10.28
CA VAL A 12 10.11 1.29 11.21
C VAL A 12 9.40 0.14 11.93
N GLU A 13 8.22 0.41 12.49
CA GLU A 13 7.41 -0.60 13.18
C GLU A 13 7.07 -1.78 12.26
N ALA A 14 6.65 -1.50 11.02
CA ALA A 14 6.31 -2.54 10.05
C ALA A 14 7.55 -3.31 9.57
N SER A 15 8.69 -2.63 9.41
CA SER A 15 9.94 -3.26 9.01
C SER A 15 10.42 -4.28 10.04
N ALA A 16 10.17 -4.06 11.33
CA ALA A 16 10.52 -5.00 12.39
C ALA A 16 9.73 -6.32 12.35
N ARG A 17 8.59 -6.38 11.64
CA ARG A 17 7.72 -7.56 11.52
C ARG A 17 8.21 -8.54 10.45
N HIS A 18 9.49 -8.88 10.48
CA HIS A 18 10.16 -9.70 9.47
C HIS A 18 9.55 -11.09 9.25
N ALA A 19 8.85 -11.63 10.26
CA ALA A 19 8.16 -12.93 10.17
C ALA A 19 6.85 -12.87 9.38
N GLU A 20 6.31 -11.68 9.13
CA GLU A 20 4.98 -11.49 8.53
C GLU A 20 5.04 -10.80 7.16
N VAL A 21 6.04 -9.94 6.94
CA VAL A 21 6.14 -9.11 5.73
C VAL A 21 7.57 -9.05 5.20
N VAL A 22 7.69 -8.82 3.89
CA VAL A 22 8.98 -8.66 3.20
C VAL A 22 8.97 -7.34 2.43
N GLY A 23 10.00 -6.52 2.62
CA GLY A 23 10.24 -5.32 1.81
C GLY A 23 9.17 -4.23 1.96
N VAL A 24 8.87 -3.82 3.19
CA VAL A 24 7.93 -2.72 3.46
C VAL A 24 8.51 -1.40 2.93
N TYR A 25 7.64 -0.55 2.36
CA TYR A 25 8.01 0.77 1.84
C TYR A 25 6.85 1.76 1.98
N LEU A 26 7.15 3.06 1.94
CA LEU A 26 6.16 4.13 1.87
C LEU A 26 5.82 4.45 0.41
N ALA A 27 4.55 4.74 0.14
CA ALA A 27 4.07 5.14 -1.17
C ALA A 27 3.13 6.35 -1.02
N ASP A 28 3.21 7.28 -1.96
CA ASP A 28 2.38 8.49 -1.95
C ASP A 28 0.91 8.16 -2.22
N MET A 29 0.05 8.74 -1.40
CA MET A 29 -1.40 8.54 -1.43
C MET A 29 -2.10 9.88 -1.32
N LYS A 30 -3.20 10.03 -2.05
CA LYS A 30 -4.15 11.15 -1.91
C LYS A 30 -5.41 10.66 -1.21
N ALA A 31 -6.15 11.55 -0.58
CA ALA A 31 -7.49 11.22 -0.09
C ALA A 31 -8.45 11.00 -1.28
N GLY A 32 -9.14 9.86 -1.29
CA GLY A 32 -10.24 9.54 -2.20
C GLY A 32 -11.56 9.35 -1.43
N ALA A 33 -12.66 9.19 -2.17
CA ALA A 33 -14.00 9.06 -1.57
C ALA A 33 -14.14 7.82 -0.68
N ASP A 34 -13.45 6.73 -1.04
CA ASP A 34 -13.49 5.44 -0.34
C ASP A 34 -12.21 5.18 0.49
N GLY A 35 -11.45 6.24 0.78
CA GLY A 35 -10.17 6.18 1.50
C GLY A 35 -8.95 6.55 0.65
N PRO A 36 -7.72 6.28 1.11
CA PRO A 36 -6.51 6.68 0.41
C PRO A 36 -6.34 5.96 -0.94
N GLU A 37 -6.02 6.74 -1.97
CA GLU A 37 -5.77 6.28 -3.33
C GLU A 37 -4.32 6.55 -3.74
N PRO A 38 -3.64 5.61 -4.44
CA PRO A 38 -2.28 5.84 -4.90
C PRO A 38 -2.19 6.99 -5.91
N THR A 39 -1.17 7.83 -5.76
CA THR A 39 -0.94 8.93 -6.72
C THR A 39 -0.23 8.45 -7.99
N HIS A 40 0.56 7.38 -7.89
CA HIS A 40 1.35 6.84 -9.00
C HIS A 40 0.73 5.56 -9.57
N PHE A 41 0.64 5.45 -10.90
CA PHE A 41 -0.03 4.33 -11.60
C PHE A 41 0.54 2.94 -11.24
N ARG A 42 1.85 2.86 -10.97
CA ARG A 42 2.50 1.60 -10.57
C ARG A 42 1.98 1.08 -9.24
N GLU A 43 1.68 1.99 -8.30
CA GLU A 43 1.14 1.60 -7.00
C GLU A 43 -0.33 1.18 -7.12
N ALA A 44 -1.10 1.84 -7.99
CA ALA A 44 -2.43 1.37 -8.36
C ALA A 44 -2.41 -0.05 -8.95
N PHE A 45 -1.44 -0.32 -9.85
CA PHE A 45 -1.24 -1.65 -10.42
C PHE A 45 -0.81 -2.68 -9.36
N ARG A 46 0.14 -2.35 -8.48
CA ARG A 46 0.59 -3.26 -7.39
C ARG A 46 -0.52 -3.59 -6.40
N ARG A 47 -1.34 -2.60 -6.02
CA ARG A 47 -2.48 -2.79 -5.11
C ARG A 47 -3.47 -3.80 -5.69
N LYS A 48 -3.79 -3.66 -6.98
CA LYS A 48 -4.72 -4.56 -7.68
C LYS A 48 -4.08 -5.93 -7.97
N GLY A 49 -2.78 -5.99 -8.21
CA GLY A 49 -2.05 -7.21 -8.57
C GLY A 49 -1.99 -7.46 -10.08
N PRO A 50 -1.05 -8.30 -10.56
CA PRO A 50 -0.64 -8.34 -11.97
C PRO A 50 -1.59 -9.11 -12.92
N SER A 51 -2.81 -9.42 -12.50
CA SER A 51 -3.74 -10.25 -13.27
C SER A 51 -4.61 -9.41 -14.22
N ASN A 52 -4.87 -9.96 -15.41
CA ASN A 52 -5.85 -9.45 -16.38
C ASN A 52 -7.27 -10.01 -16.13
N TYR A 53 -7.42 -10.97 -15.21
CA TYR A 53 -8.70 -11.56 -14.78
C TYR A 53 -8.91 -11.35 -13.28
N ALA A 54 -10.17 -11.29 -12.84
CA ALA A 54 -10.53 -11.16 -11.42
C ALA A 54 -10.09 -12.39 -10.61
N HIS A 55 -8.86 -12.32 -10.08
CA HIS A 55 -8.20 -13.41 -9.37
C HIS A 55 -7.33 -12.90 -8.22
N GLY A 56 -7.15 -13.73 -7.19
CA GLY A 56 -6.44 -13.37 -5.97
C GLY A 56 -7.04 -12.13 -5.31
N LYS A 57 -6.20 -11.12 -5.00
CA LYS A 57 -6.63 -9.84 -4.42
C LYS A 57 -7.71 -9.11 -5.23
N GLN A 58 -7.83 -9.39 -6.53
CA GLN A 58 -8.85 -8.77 -7.38
C GLN A 58 -10.24 -9.40 -7.21
N ALA A 59 -10.34 -10.60 -6.66
CA ALA A 59 -11.61 -11.29 -6.46
C ALA A 59 -12.32 -10.88 -5.16
N GLU A 60 -11.61 -10.19 -4.26
CA GLU A 60 -12.08 -9.76 -2.94
C GLU A 60 -12.28 -8.23 -2.85
N LEU A 61 -12.09 -7.52 -3.97
CA LEU A 61 -12.23 -6.04 -4.07
C LEU A 61 -13.68 -5.59 -4.22
#